data_AF-A0A969KP60-F1
#
_entry.id   AF-A0A969KP60-F1
#
_cell.length_a   1.000
_cell.length_b   1.000
_cell.length_c   1.000
_cell.angle_alpha   90.00
_cell.angle_beta   90.00
_cell.angle_gamma   90.00
#
_symmetry.space_group_name_H-M   'P 1'
#
loop_
_entity.id
_entity.type
_entity.pdbx_description
1 polymer ?
#
loop_
_entity_poly.entity_id
_entity_poly.type
_entity_poly.pdbx_seq_one_letter_code
_entity_poly.pdbx_strand_id
1 'polypeptide(L)'
;MPISTSSFGDQRDGQYDEYEREEYFDQETLEFPGLDPAEAENLLKRLGGGVAQKLKVVEGIGWKATITATDDGVAVEFDAHDELLDDLLRRFEEMVDRVLG
;
A
#
# COMPACT_ATOMS: atom_id res chain seq x y z
N MET A 1 6.26 -11.86 46.37
CA MET A 1 7.44 -10.96 46.38
C MET A 1 7.84 -10.70 44.93
N PRO A 2 8.20 -9.45 44.57
CA PRO A 2 8.41 -9.01 43.19
C PRO A 2 9.85 -9.24 42.72
N ILE A 3 10.03 -9.39 41.40
CA ILE A 3 11.32 -9.26 40.72
C ILE A 3 11.33 -7.89 40.06
N SER A 4 12.30 -7.05 40.43
CA SER A 4 12.58 -5.77 39.78
C SER A 4 13.67 -5.93 38.72
N THR A 5 13.36 -5.54 37.49
CA THR A 5 14.26 -4.95 36.47
C THR A 5 13.32 -4.11 35.57
N SER A 6 13.29 -2.77 35.63
CA SER A 6 14.13 -1.84 34.82
C SER A 6 14.16 -2.26 33.34
N SER A 7 13.91 -1.44 32.31
CA SER A 7 13.86 0.01 32.14
C SER A 7 13.48 0.29 30.67
N PHE A 8 12.72 1.37 30.43
CA PHE A 8 12.79 2.26 29.25
C PHE A 8 12.33 1.81 27.84
N GLY A 9 11.53 2.70 27.21
CA GLY A 9 11.31 2.86 25.75
C GLY A 9 10.03 2.19 25.26
N ASP A 10 8.87 2.84 25.26
CA ASP A 10 8.36 3.77 24.22
C ASP A 10 8.09 3.11 22.86
N GLN A 11 6.91 3.44 22.30
CA GLN A 11 6.32 3.01 21.00
C GLN A 11 5.75 1.58 21.01
N ARG A 12 4.47 1.33 21.37
CA ARG A 12 3.26 1.74 20.64
C ARG A 12 3.50 1.72 19.13
N ASP A 13 3.43 0.53 18.53
CA ASP A 13 2.56 0.19 17.39
C ASP A 13 2.88 -1.24 16.93
N GLY A 14 2.02 -2.18 17.28
CA GLY A 14 2.19 -3.59 16.91
C GLY A 14 0.94 -4.42 17.20
N GLN A 15 -0.23 -3.78 17.11
CA GLN A 15 -1.51 -4.39 17.50
C GLN A 15 -2.46 -4.42 16.32
N TYR A 16 -2.08 -4.98 15.17
CA TYR A 16 -3.02 -5.45 14.14
C TYR A 16 -2.33 -6.51 13.24
N ASP A 17 -1.87 -7.62 13.83
CA ASP A 17 -1.30 -8.76 13.07
C ASP A 17 -2.21 -10.01 13.11
N GLU A 18 -3.48 -9.83 13.48
CA GLU A 18 -4.34 -10.95 13.86
C GLU A 18 -5.77 -10.84 13.30
N TYR A 19 -5.89 -10.50 12.02
CA TYR A 19 -7.10 -10.74 11.24
C TYR A 19 -6.76 -11.58 10.02
N GLU A 20 -7.06 -12.88 10.14
CA GLU A 20 -7.52 -13.76 9.07
C GLU A 20 -6.76 -13.65 7.73
N ARG A 21 -5.63 -14.37 7.63
CA ARG A 21 -5.19 -14.92 6.33
C ARG A 21 -6.23 -15.93 5.85
N GLU A 22 -7.33 -15.43 5.31
CA GLU A 22 -8.11 -16.17 4.33
C GLU A 22 -7.44 -15.97 2.96
N GLU A 23 -6.49 -16.88 2.71
CA GLU A 23 -6.13 -17.50 1.42
C GLU A 23 -6.26 -16.64 0.12
N TYR A 24 -5.13 -16.52 -0.60
CA TYR A 24 -4.97 -16.13 -2.02
C TYR A 24 -4.71 -14.67 -2.41
N PHE A 25 -4.37 -13.75 -1.51
CA PHE A 25 -3.85 -12.43 -1.92
C PHE A 25 -2.35 -12.34 -1.64
N ASP A 26 -1.60 -12.02 -2.70
CA ASP A 26 -0.20 -11.61 -2.59
C ASP A 26 -0.14 -10.11 -2.36
N GLN A 27 0.83 -9.71 -1.54
CA GLN A 27 1.03 -8.33 -1.13
C GLN A 27 2.40 -7.84 -1.59
N GLU A 28 2.42 -6.74 -2.31
CA GLU A 28 3.67 -6.09 -2.72
C GLU A 28 3.60 -4.57 -2.52
N THR A 29 4.66 -3.98 -1.96
CA THR A 29 4.77 -2.53 -1.78
C THR A 29 5.81 -1.95 -2.72
N LEU A 30 5.41 -0.93 -3.47
CA LEU A 30 6.27 -0.18 -4.36
C LEU A 30 6.39 1.27 -3.90
N GLU A 31 7.61 1.81 -3.97
CA GLU A 31 7.92 3.18 -3.57
C GLU A 31 8.17 4.04 -4.82
N PHE A 32 7.47 5.16 -4.92
CA PHE A 32 7.54 6.09 -6.05
C PHE A 32 7.97 7.48 -5.56
N PRO A 33 9.29 7.76 -5.56
CA PRO A 33 9.79 9.09 -5.21
C PRO A 33 9.31 10.12 -6.25
N GLY A 34 8.91 11.30 -5.79
CA GLY A 34 8.40 12.40 -6.62
C GLY A 34 6.96 12.26 -7.10
N LEU A 35 6.25 11.18 -6.74
CA LEU A 35 4.83 10.99 -7.08
C LEU A 35 3.93 11.53 -5.97
N ASP A 36 2.98 12.40 -6.32
CA ASP A 36 1.98 12.91 -5.38
C ASP A 36 0.91 11.84 -5.03
N PRO A 37 0.39 11.80 -3.78
CA PRO A 37 -0.70 10.91 -3.39
C PRO A 37 -1.97 11.07 -4.23
N ALA A 38 -2.24 12.30 -4.68
CA ALA A 38 -3.37 12.59 -5.55
C ALA A 38 -3.19 11.99 -6.95
N GLU A 39 -1.95 12.02 -7.47
CA GLU A 39 -1.62 11.42 -8.75
C GLU A 39 -1.62 9.90 -8.67
N ALA A 40 -1.05 9.31 -7.61
CA ALA A 40 -1.14 7.88 -7.35
C ALA A 40 -2.60 7.39 -7.32
N GLU A 41 -3.49 8.11 -6.62
CA GLU A 41 -4.93 7.79 -6.62
C GLU A 41 -5.53 7.88 -8.03
N ASN A 42 -5.19 8.91 -8.80
CA ASN A 42 -5.67 9.05 -10.18
C ASN A 42 -5.19 7.94 -11.10
N LEU A 43 -3.93 7.49 -10.95
CA LEU A 43 -3.39 6.37 -11.71
C LEU A 43 -4.08 5.05 -11.34
N LEU A 44 -4.31 4.79 -10.05
CA LEU A 44 -5.04 3.62 -9.57
C LEU A 44 -6.49 3.60 -10.07
N LYS A 45 -7.16 4.76 -10.14
CA LYS A 45 -8.49 4.87 -10.78
C LYS A 45 -8.47 4.46 -12.26
N ARG A 46 -7.42 4.83 -12.98
CA ARG A 46 -7.27 4.49 -14.42
C ARG A 46 -7.03 2.99 -14.64
N LEU A 47 -6.52 2.28 -13.64
CA LEU A 47 -6.43 0.82 -13.63
C LEU A 47 -7.77 0.12 -13.34
N GLY A 48 -8.85 0.88 -13.13
CA GLY A 48 -10.18 0.36 -12.83
C GLY A 48 -10.51 0.33 -11.33
N GLY A 49 -9.71 0.99 -10.50
CA GLY A 49 -9.97 1.12 -9.07
C GLY A 49 -11.02 2.19 -8.74
N GLY A 50 -11.86 1.91 -7.75
CA GLY A 50 -12.73 2.86 -7.07
C GLY A 50 -12.09 3.38 -5.79
N VAL A 51 -12.30 4.66 -5.46
CA VAL A 51 -11.77 5.24 -4.22
C VAL A 51 -12.60 4.76 -3.04
N ALA A 52 -12.02 3.89 -2.22
CA ALA A 52 -12.59 3.47 -0.95
C ALA A 52 -12.31 4.52 0.15
N GLN A 53 -11.07 5.06 0.17
CA GLN A 53 -10.66 6.14 1.06
C GLN A 53 -9.79 7.15 0.32
N LYS A 54 -10.21 8.41 0.33
CA LYS A 54 -9.54 9.48 -0.42
C LYS A 54 -8.08 9.64 0.02
N LEU A 55 -7.18 9.65 -0.96
CA LEU A 55 -5.71 9.73 -0.87
C LEU A 55 -5.07 8.61 -0.04
N LYS A 56 -5.78 7.49 0.14
CA LYS A 56 -5.32 6.44 1.05
C LYS A 56 -5.66 5.02 0.63
N VAL A 57 -6.86 4.74 0.13
CA VAL A 57 -7.26 3.39 -0.27
C VAL A 57 -8.04 3.43 -1.59
N VAL A 58 -7.61 2.63 -2.55
CA VAL A 58 -8.29 2.40 -3.82
C VAL A 58 -8.53 0.90 -3.97
N GLU A 59 -9.75 0.51 -4.33
CA GLU A 59 -10.16 -0.90 -4.46
C GLU A 59 -10.64 -1.17 -5.88
N GLY A 60 -10.11 -2.23 -6.50
CA GLY A 60 -10.56 -2.72 -7.79
C GLY A 60 -11.16 -4.12 -7.68
N ILE A 61 -11.52 -4.69 -8.83
CA ILE A 61 -12.04 -6.06 -8.88
C ILE A 61 -10.87 -7.01 -8.65
N GLY A 62 -10.84 -7.68 -7.50
CA GLY A 62 -9.81 -8.67 -7.16
C GLY A 62 -8.47 -8.06 -6.74
N TRP A 63 -8.43 -6.76 -6.42
CA TRP A 63 -7.25 -6.11 -5.86
C TRP A 63 -7.61 -4.89 -5.01
N LYS A 64 -6.71 -4.50 -4.12
CA LYS A 64 -6.76 -3.30 -3.31
C LYS A 64 -5.38 -2.64 -3.30
N ALA A 65 -5.34 -1.32 -3.27
CA ALA A 65 -4.12 -0.57 -3.10
C ALA A 65 -4.24 0.43 -1.94
N THR A 66 -3.24 0.41 -1.05
CA THR A 66 -3.08 1.37 0.04
C THR A 66 -2.00 2.38 -0.35
N ILE A 67 -2.34 3.67 -0.35
CA ILE A 67 -1.41 4.77 -0.61
C ILE A 67 -0.94 5.32 0.73
N THR A 68 0.37 5.33 0.93
CA THR A 68 1.05 5.93 2.08
C THR A 68 1.93 7.06 1.60
N ALA A 69 1.66 8.29 2.03
CA ALA A 69 2.53 9.42 1.74
C ALA A 69 3.85 9.26 2.53
N THR A 70 4.98 9.42 1.83
CA THR A 70 6.33 9.41 2.41
C THR A 70 6.96 10.80 2.29
N ASP A 71 8.11 11.02 2.92
CA ASP A 71 8.79 12.33 2.86
C ASP A 71 9.23 12.73 1.44
N ASP A 72 9.47 11.75 0.57
CA ASP A 72 9.98 11.94 -0.79
C ASP A 72 8.95 11.62 -1.89
N GLY A 73 7.73 11.19 -1.54
CA GLY A 73 6.71 10.81 -2.52
C GLY A 73 5.61 9.95 -1.90
N VAL A 74 5.39 8.75 -2.47
CA VAL A 74 4.41 7.78 -1.96
C VAL A 74 4.93 6.36 -2.00
N ALA A 75 4.49 5.56 -1.04
CA ALA A 75 4.52 4.10 -1.09
C ALA A 75 3.11 3.59 -1.40
N VAL A 76 3.00 2.69 -2.37
CA VAL A 76 1.73 2.06 -2.76
C VAL A 76 1.85 0.57 -2.48
N GLU A 77 1.05 0.08 -1.56
CA GLU A 77 0.92 -1.35 -1.23
C GLU A 77 -0.23 -1.92 -2.05
N PHE A 78 0.02 -2.96 -2.84
CA PHE A 78 -0.97 -3.69 -3.62
C PHE A 78 -1.26 -5.03 -2.95
N ASP A 79 -2.54 -5.29 -2.69
CA ASP A 79 -3.08 -6.57 -2.27
C ASP A 79 -3.89 -7.15 -3.44
N ALA A 80 -3.40 -8.17 -4.14
CA ALA A 80 -4.08 -8.75 -5.31
C ALA A 80 -3.86 -10.26 -5.42
N HIS A 81 -4.74 -10.96 -6.14
CA HIS A 81 -4.48 -12.37 -6.45
C HIS A 81 -3.22 -12.50 -7.33
N ASP A 82 -2.39 -13.52 -7.10
CA ASP A 82 -1.07 -13.73 -7.76
C ASP A 82 -1.10 -13.48 -9.29
N GLU A 83 -2.08 -14.06 -9.99
CA GLU A 83 -2.24 -13.91 -11.45
C GLU A 83 -2.48 -12.47 -11.92
N LEU A 84 -2.97 -11.60 -11.04
CA LEU A 84 -3.33 -10.21 -11.32
C LEU A 84 -2.27 -9.22 -10.79
N LEU A 85 -1.56 -9.58 -9.72
CA LEU A 85 -0.62 -8.69 -9.04
C LEU A 85 0.48 -8.21 -9.99
N ASP A 86 1.16 -9.13 -10.67
CA ASP A 86 2.25 -8.80 -11.61
C ASP A 86 1.81 -7.84 -12.74
N ASP A 87 0.62 -8.05 -13.33
CA ASP A 87 0.09 -7.19 -14.40
C ASP A 87 -0.32 -5.82 -13.86
N LEU A 88 -0.88 -5.75 -12.64
CA LEU A 88 -1.21 -4.48 -11.98
C LEU A 88 0.03 -3.65 -11.68
N LEU A 89 1.03 -4.27 -11.05
CA LEU A 89 2.30 -3.62 -10.70
C LEU A 89 2.97 -3.08 -11.96
N ARG A 90 3.14 -3.93 -12.98
CA ARG A 90 3.75 -3.52 -14.25
C ARG A 90 3.01 -2.35 -14.89
N ARG A 91 1.67 -2.40 -14.98
CA ARG A 91 0.90 -1.32 -15.59
C ARG A 91 0.97 -0.04 -14.76
N PHE A 92 0.96 -0.15 -13.44
CA PHE A 92 1.09 1.00 -12.57
C PHE A 92 2.46 1.66 -12.74
N GLU A 93 3.55 0.88 -12.73
CA GLU A 93 4.91 1.37 -13.00
C GLU A 93 5.02 2.04 -14.36
N GLU A 94 4.52 1.40 -15.44
CA GLU A 94 4.51 1.98 -16.78
C GLU A 94 3.73 3.31 -16.85
N MET A 95 2.71 3.48 -16.02
CA MET A 95 1.94 4.71 -15.92
C MET A 95 2.66 5.78 -15.11
N VAL A 96 3.31 5.42 -14.00
CA VAL A 96 4.12 6.33 -13.19
C VAL A 96 5.33 6.85 -13.97
N ASP A 97 6.03 5.96 -14.70
CA ASP A 97 7.16 6.32 -15.54
C ASP A 97 6.77 7.36 -16.60
N ARG A 98 5.57 7.26 -17.18
CA ARG A 98 5.05 8.26 -18.13
C ARG A 98 4.68 9.61 -17.51
N VAL A 99 4.49 9.67 -16.19
CA VAL A 99 4.16 10.90 -15.46
C VAL A 99 5.42 11.57 -14.94
N LEU A 100 6.40 10.79 -14.49
CA LEU A 100 7.66 11.28 -13.91
C LEU A 100 8.79 11.45 -14.93
N GLY A 101 8.74 10.73 -16.06
CA GLY A 101 9.70 10.84 -17.18
C GLY A 101 9.36 11.92 -18.19
#